data_AF-L7LRR3-F1
#
_entry.id   AF-L7LRR3-F1
#
_cell.length_a   1.000
_cell.length_b   1.000
_cell.length_c   1.000
_cell.angle_alpha   90.00
_cell.angle_beta   90.00
_cell.angle_gamma   90.00
#
_symmetry.space_group_name_H-M   'P 1'
#
loop_
_entity.id
_entity.type
_entity.pdbx_description
1 polymer ?
#
loop_
_entity_poly.entity_id
_entity_poly.type
_entity_poly.pdbx_seq_one_letter_code
_entity_poly.pdbx_strand_id
1 'polypeptide(L)'
;MTMLQIAHYWLFFLFPLAHSKEVKQIVYPRMLESRAEDGVKILKITNDITLNLRKASVFPDEFFIHSTKDGLPIKYHMLAADVEKNLYEDAEQMASVDLLEEDDLHIEGVLGHTLRIKPLKGMQRSADGQTPHMVYEVENPLHKSLPLNDYGIPNVSDSSGLVESRFLWPTAPRLPVMIHPEVHVVTDYAFCEALKFDKNKIAKYLAIMTNSANFRYRSMVQPRVQLRLVGITVTNHVSEEGYIVHEEQYRSTNVILYGPTIEKFKTHVQQKHYFGNADIVFLITGRNMSHWEGNVLKHWVGGFAYLGGACTTWRVGMSEERVGSYYGVYVYGHELAHSLGCAHDGDAASNWPYGHIGSEDCPWRQGYMMSYEFVNPYMYRFSSCCQREVMNLYNREQYRCLRYEQNVHTVIRSSKLPGYVSSRDTYCKKVYNEYTYVKADKTYRDRICIVKCIINRQGDNMLIGAVDGVKCGPKQVCIVGNCTSKREFSLAE
;
A
#
# COMPACT_ATOMS: atom_id res chain seq x y z
N MET A 1 26.44 61.21 -46.98
CA MET A 1 25.96 59.98 -47.64
C MET A 1 25.83 58.89 -46.59
N THR A 2 24.58 58.52 -46.29
CA THR A 2 24.09 57.20 -45.81
C THR A 2 24.88 56.45 -44.74
N MET A 3 24.32 56.38 -43.53
CA MET A 3 24.41 55.17 -42.69
C MET A 3 23.00 54.58 -42.52
N LEU A 4 22.89 53.29 -42.86
CA LEU A 4 21.72 52.43 -42.69
C LEU A 4 21.40 52.25 -41.19
N GLN A 5 20.13 52.41 -40.81
CA GLN A 5 19.57 51.81 -39.60
C GLN A 5 18.52 50.78 -40.00
N ILE A 6 18.77 49.52 -39.68
CA ILE A 6 17.84 48.39 -39.82
C ILE A 6 17.13 48.24 -38.48
N ALA A 7 15.83 48.55 -38.43
CA ALA A 7 14.99 48.33 -37.27
C ALA A 7 14.60 46.85 -37.16
N HIS A 8 14.97 46.20 -36.05
CA HIS A 8 14.51 44.86 -35.69
C HIS A 8 13.19 44.95 -34.90
N TYR A 9 12.09 44.44 -35.48
CA TYR A 9 10.86 44.19 -34.74
C TYR A 9 10.96 42.84 -34.04
N TRP A 10 11.02 42.84 -32.71
CA TRP A 10 10.84 41.64 -31.88
C TRP A 10 9.34 41.43 -31.63
N LEU A 11 8.74 40.43 -32.25
CA LEU A 11 7.44 39.90 -31.82
C LEU A 11 7.65 39.03 -30.58
N PHE A 12 7.31 39.57 -29.40
CA PHE A 12 7.11 38.76 -28.20
C PHE A 12 5.78 38.00 -28.32
N PHE A 13 5.85 36.71 -28.68
CA PHE A 13 4.73 35.80 -28.43
C PHE A 13 4.70 35.50 -26.92
N LEU A 14 3.86 36.22 -26.19
CA LEU A 14 3.41 35.85 -24.86
C LEU A 14 2.52 34.61 -25.00
N PHE A 15 3.09 33.42 -24.80
CA PHE A 15 2.29 32.24 -24.50
C PHE A 15 1.58 32.47 -23.15
N PRO A 16 0.24 32.36 -23.07
CA PRO A 16 -0.41 32.36 -21.79
C PRO A 16 0.00 31.07 -21.07
N LEU A 17 0.74 31.19 -19.97
CA LEU A 17 0.80 30.13 -18.98
C LEU A 17 -0.64 29.89 -18.51
N ALA A 18 -1.27 28.83 -19.00
CA ALA A 18 -2.43 28.25 -18.37
C ALA A 18 -1.99 27.71 -17.01
N HIS A 19 -1.96 28.58 -16.00
CA HIS A 19 -1.95 28.16 -14.60
C HIS A 19 -3.30 27.49 -14.34
N SER A 20 -3.33 26.16 -14.42
CA SER A 20 -4.35 25.39 -13.69
C SER A 20 -4.24 25.83 -12.24
N LYS A 21 -5.30 26.47 -11.74
CA LYS A 21 -5.33 27.06 -10.41
C LYS A 21 -5.52 25.90 -9.44
N GLU A 22 -4.42 25.31 -8.94
CA GLU A 22 -4.49 24.29 -7.88
C GLU A 22 -5.37 24.83 -6.75
N VAL A 23 -6.52 24.20 -6.50
CA VAL A 23 -7.41 24.58 -5.41
C VAL A 23 -6.73 24.18 -4.12
N LYS A 24 -6.02 25.14 -3.51
CA LYS A 24 -5.43 25.02 -2.19
C LYS A 24 -6.24 25.89 -1.25
N GLN A 25 -6.85 25.27 -0.25
CA GLN A 25 -7.62 25.96 0.77
C GLN A 25 -7.02 25.66 2.14
N ILE A 26 -6.74 26.74 2.89
CA ILE A 26 -6.41 26.61 4.31
C ILE A 26 -7.73 26.54 5.08
N VAL A 27 -7.84 25.54 5.94
CA VAL A 27 -9.04 25.24 6.72
C VAL A 27 -8.67 25.03 8.19
N TYR A 28 -9.66 25.13 9.06
CA TYR A 28 -9.54 24.87 10.49
C TYR A 28 -10.60 23.85 10.88
N PRO A 29 -10.31 22.54 10.72
CA PRO A 29 -11.28 21.49 10.96
C PRO A 29 -11.67 21.44 12.43
N ARG A 30 -12.91 21.05 12.70
CA ARG A 30 -13.45 20.96 14.06
C ARG A 30 -14.33 19.74 14.23
N MET A 31 -14.23 19.11 15.39
CA MET A 31 -15.18 18.08 15.80
C MET A 31 -16.52 18.73 16.08
N LEU A 32 -17.58 18.22 15.46
CA LEU A 32 -18.97 18.56 15.81
C LEU A 32 -19.50 17.59 16.88
N GLU A 33 -19.10 16.32 16.78
CA GLU A 33 -19.47 15.27 17.74
C GLU A 33 -18.31 14.27 17.86
N SER A 34 -17.80 14.09 19.08
CA SER A 34 -16.66 13.20 19.36
C SER A 34 -17.04 11.95 20.17
N ARG A 35 -18.28 11.87 20.66
CA ARG A 35 -18.79 10.80 21.54
C ARG A 35 -20.24 10.45 21.22
N ALA A 36 -20.50 10.02 19.99
CA ALA A 36 -21.79 9.38 19.68
C ALA A 36 -21.85 7.99 20.33
N GLU A 37 -23.06 7.56 20.75
CA GLU A 37 -23.27 6.25 21.38
C GLU A 37 -22.88 5.08 20.46
N ASP A 38 -22.86 5.29 19.14
CA ASP A 38 -22.50 4.31 18.13
C ASP A 38 -21.00 4.34 17.73
N GLY A 39 -20.20 5.19 18.39
CA GLY A 39 -18.77 5.38 18.11
C GLY A 39 -18.46 6.19 16.85
N VAL A 40 -19.48 6.80 16.21
CA VAL A 40 -19.29 7.70 15.07
C VAL A 40 -18.75 9.05 15.53
N LYS A 41 -17.83 9.60 14.74
CA LYS A 41 -17.27 10.94 14.94
C LYS A 41 -17.70 11.84 13.79
N ILE A 42 -18.25 13.02 14.09
CA ILE A 42 -18.64 13.99 13.05
C ILE A 42 -17.57 15.08 12.98
N LEU A 43 -16.87 15.14 11.86
CA LEU A 43 -15.78 16.07 11.61
C LEU A 43 -16.16 17.08 10.53
N LYS A 44 -16.19 18.37 10.86
CA LYS A 44 -16.39 19.43 9.87
C LYS A 44 -15.04 19.96 9.40
N ILE A 45 -14.77 19.86 8.09
CA ILE A 45 -13.53 20.36 7.47
C ILE A 45 -13.78 21.73 6.81
N THR A 46 -14.83 21.84 6.00
CA THR A 46 -15.27 23.09 5.37
C THR A 46 -16.79 23.25 5.56
N ASN A 47 -17.40 24.27 4.95
CA ASN A 47 -18.86 24.34 4.90
C ASN A 47 -19.49 23.23 4.04
N ASP A 48 -18.74 22.72 3.06
CA ASP A 48 -19.21 21.73 2.09
C ASP A 48 -18.74 20.31 2.42
N ILE A 49 -17.72 20.16 3.27
CA ILE A 49 -17.13 18.87 3.64
C ILE A 49 -17.33 18.64 5.14
N THR A 50 -18.23 17.71 5.46
CA THR A 50 -18.46 17.18 6.82
C THR A 50 -18.41 15.65 6.75
N LEU A 51 -17.52 15.01 7.50
CA LEU A 51 -17.30 13.58 7.46
C LEU A 51 -17.99 12.87 8.63
N ASN A 52 -18.61 11.72 8.34
CA ASN A 52 -19.16 10.78 9.31
C ASN A 52 -18.17 9.62 9.50
N LEU A 53 -17.27 9.80 10.45
CA LEU A 53 -16.10 8.96 10.63
C LEU A 53 -16.41 7.71 11.47
N ARG A 54 -16.05 6.54 10.91
CA ARG A 54 -16.06 5.23 11.56
C ARG A 54 -14.65 4.65 11.57
N LYS A 55 -14.36 3.73 12.50
CA LYS A 55 -13.07 3.01 12.51
C LYS A 55 -12.90 2.19 11.24
N ALA A 56 -11.71 2.28 10.64
CA ALA A 56 -11.32 1.45 9.49
C ALA A 56 -10.25 0.44 9.91
N SER A 57 -10.17 -0.67 9.17
CA SER A 57 -9.13 -1.69 9.37
C SER A 57 -8.75 -2.35 8.05
N VAL A 58 -7.45 -2.51 7.84
CA VAL A 58 -6.82 -3.09 6.65
C VAL A 58 -5.74 -4.11 7.01
N PHE A 59 -5.20 -4.11 8.22
CA PHE A 59 -4.28 -5.13 8.70
C PHE A 59 -5.04 -6.33 9.30
N PRO A 60 -4.43 -7.53 9.39
CA PRO A 60 -4.81 -8.53 10.38
C PRO A 60 -4.46 -8.02 11.80
N ASP A 61 -5.00 -8.63 12.85
CA ASP A 61 -4.77 -8.22 14.26
C ASP A 61 -3.28 -8.01 14.60
N GLU A 62 -2.42 -8.86 14.04
CA GLU A 62 -0.97 -8.81 14.19
C GLU A 62 -0.29 -8.98 12.82
N PHE A 63 0.76 -8.21 12.57
CA PHE A 63 1.56 -8.33 11.34
C PHE A 63 3.04 -8.03 11.60
N PHE A 64 3.88 -8.25 10.58
CA PHE A 64 5.31 -7.97 10.68
C PHE A 64 5.76 -6.87 9.72
N ILE A 65 6.62 -5.99 10.23
CA ILE A 65 7.46 -5.13 9.39
C ILE A 65 8.84 -5.78 9.26
N HIS A 66 9.21 -6.13 8.04
CA HIS A 66 10.50 -6.66 7.65
C HIS A 66 11.44 -5.51 7.32
N SER A 67 12.67 -5.57 7.80
CA SER A 67 13.66 -4.53 7.57
C SER A 67 15.07 -5.09 7.78
N THR A 68 16.06 -4.22 7.77
CA THR A 68 17.46 -4.54 8.05
C THR A 68 17.97 -3.68 9.19
N LYS A 69 18.94 -4.20 9.94
CA LYS A 69 19.65 -3.43 10.95
C LYS A 69 21.10 -3.88 10.98
N ASP A 70 21.99 -2.99 10.54
CA ASP A 70 23.44 -3.24 10.40
C ASP A 70 23.75 -4.46 9.53
N GLY A 71 23.10 -4.51 8.35
CA GLY A 71 23.26 -5.60 7.39
C GLY A 71 22.57 -6.91 7.76
N LEU A 72 21.97 -7.02 8.96
CA LEU A 72 21.23 -8.21 9.39
C LEU A 72 19.72 -8.03 9.20
N PRO A 73 18.99 -9.05 8.69
CA PRO A 73 17.54 -9.03 8.66
C PRO A 73 16.92 -8.88 10.05
N ILE A 74 15.92 -8.02 10.16
CA ILE A 74 15.13 -7.82 11.38
C ILE A 74 13.63 -7.84 11.08
N LYS A 75 12.84 -8.53 11.91
CA LYS A 75 11.38 -8.47 11.93
C LYS A 75 10.91 -7.60 13.10
N TYR A 76 9.93 -6.73 12.90
CA TYR A 76 9.23 -5.99 13.96
C TYR A 76 7.81 -6.50 14.04
N HIS A 77 7.42 -7.04 15.19
CA HIS A 77 6.04 -7.42 15.46
C HIS A 77 5.21 -6.16 15.69
N MET A 78 4.07 -6.08 15.02
CA MET A 78 3.16 -4.94 15.07
C MET A 78 1.76 -5.41 15.45
N LEU A 79 1.07 -4.63 16.28
CA LEU A 79 -0.36 -4.80 16.54
C LEU A 79 -1.12 -3.82 15.64
N ALA A 80 -2.12 -4.31 14.91
CA ALA A 80 -2.97 -3.45 14.09
C ALA A 80 -3.67 -2.39 14.94
N ALA A 81 -4.10 -2.76 16.14
CA ALA A 81 -4.73 -1.84 17.09
C ALA A 81 -3.89 -0.59 17.37
N ASP A 82 -2.54 -0.68 17.38
CA ASP A 82 -1.66 0.46 17.63
C ASP A 82 -1.47 1.34 16.38
N VAL A 83 -1.42 0.72 15.21
CA VAL A 83 -1.22 1.41 13.92
C VAL A 83 -2.52 2.09 13.47
N GLU A 84 -3.64 1.40 13.60
CA GLU A 84 -4.98 1.81 13.16
C GLU A 84 -5.76 2.58 14.25
N LYS A 85 -5.16 2.82 15.42
CA LYS A 85 -5.81 3.55 16.54
C LYS A 85 -6.37 4.92 16.15
N ASN A 86 -5.85 5.53 15.09
CA ASN A 86 -6.28 6.82 14.57
C ASN A 86 -6.84 6.73 13.13
N LEU A 87 -6.98 5.53 12.56
CA LEU A 87 -7.50 5.36 11.22
C LEU A 87 -9.03 5.40 11.24
N TYR A 88 -9.59 6.35 10.49
CA TYR A 88 -11.03 6.49 10.31
C TYR A 88 -11.40 6.61 8.84
N GLU A 89 -12.63 6.21 8.53
CA GLU A 89 -13.22 6.32 7.20
C GLU A 89 -14.60 6.97 7.20
N ASP A 90 -14.91 7.65 6.10
CA ASP A 90 -16.27 7.95 5.67
C ASP A 90 -16.51 7.23 4.33
N ALA A 91 -17.32 6.18 4.38
CA ALA A 91 -17.62 5.32 3.25
C ALA A 91 -18.34 6.05 2.11
N GLU A 92 -19.23 6.98 2.43
CA GLU A 92 -20.09 7.68 1.47
C GLU A 92 -19.28 8.72 0.72
N GLN A 93 -18.38 9.40 1.42
CA GLN A 93 -17.47 10.39 0.83
C GLN A 93 -16.12 9.80 0.40
N MET A 94 -15.93 8.49 0.54
CA MET A 94 -14.67 7.78 0.24
C MET A 94 -13.45 8.45 0.89
N ALA A 95 -13.61 8.92 2.11
CA ALA A 95 -12.53 9.56 2.88
C ALA A 95 -11.85 8.54 3.80
N SER A 96 -10.53 8.61 3.90
CA SER A 96 -9.71 7.79 4.80
C SER A 96 -8.63 8.66 5.41
N VAL A 97 -8.63 8.78 6.74
CA VAL A 97 -7.81 9.77 7.46
C VAL A 97 -7.17 9.18 8.73
N ASP A 98 -5.93 9.57 9.01
CA ASP A 98 -5.35 9.52 10.37
C ASP A 98 -5.83 10.77 11.12
N LEU A 99 -6.65 10.55 12.16
CA LEU A 99 -7.19 11.58 13.03
C LEU A 99 -6.57 11.45 14.42
N LEU A 100 -5.75 12.42 14.81
CA LEU A 100 -5.20 12.56 16.15
C LEU A 100 -5.93 13.69 16.89
N GLU A 101 -6.49 13.33 18.05
CA GLU A 101 -7.25 14.20 18.95
C GLU A 101 -6.53 14.20 20.31
N GLU A 102 -5.49 15.04 20.43
CA GLU A 102 -4.81 15.31 21.70
C GLU A 102 -5.21 16.73 22.17
N ASP A 103 -4.25 17.65 22.32
CA ASP A 103 -4.52 19.05 22.65
C ASP A 103 -5.07 19.86 21.46
N ASP A 104 -4.91 19.35 20.23
CA ASP A 104 -5.37 19.96 18.99
C ASP A 104 -5.62 18.86 17.95
N LEU A 105 -6.36 19.21 16.90
CA LEU A 105 -6.77 18.29 15.86
C LEU A 105 -5.69 18.17 14.78
N HIS A 106 -5.16 16.97 14.55
CA HIS A 106 -4.31 16.69 13.41
C HIS A 106 -4.99 15.68 12.49
N ILE A 107 -5.10 16.03 11.21
CA ILE A 107 -5.75 15.19 10.19
C ILE A 107 -4.83 15.12 9.00
N GLU A 108 -4.51 13.90 8.59
CA GLU A 108 -3.82 13.62 7.34
C GLU A 108 -4.53 12.50 6.59
N GLY A 109 -4.73 12.65 5.28
CA GLY A 109 -5.24 11.55 4.47
C GLY A 109 -5.96 11.99 3.20
N VAL A 110 -6.87 11.12 2.77
CA VAL A 110 -7.60 11.20 1.50
C VAL A 110 -9.03 11.66 1.77
N LEU A 111 -9.49 12.66 1.02
CA LEU A 111 -10.85 13.17 1.03
C LEU A 111 -11.51 12.86 -0.31
N GLY A 112 -12.14 11.70 -0.41
CA GLY A 112 -12.76 11.25 -1.65
C GLY A 112 -11.74 11.00 -2.77
N HIS A 113 -12.10 11.39 -3.98
CA HIS A 113 -11.34 11.02 -5.17
C HIS A 113 -10.10 11.90 -5.38
N THR A 114 -10.30 13.22 -5.45
CA THR A 114 -9.26 14.17 -5.86
C THR A 114 -8.70 15.01 -4.73
N LEU A 115 -9.39 15.12 -3.59
CA LEU A 115 -8.94 15.98 -2.48
C LEU A 115 -8.10 15.23 -1.47
N ARG A 116 -7.18 15.94 -0.83
CA ARG A 116 -6.32 15.50 0.26
C ARG A 116 -6.31 16.52 1.37
N ILE A 117 -5.98 16.09 2.58
CA ILE A 117 -5.82 16.97 3.73
C ILE A 117 -4.52 16.66 4.46
N LYS A 118 -3.82 17.70 4.92
CA LYS A 118 -2.64 17.57 5.78
C LYS A 118 -2.49 18.77 6.72
N PRO A 119 -1.87 18.61 7.90
CA PRO A 119 -1.62 19.73 8.80
C PRO A 119 -0.50 20.63 8.26
N LEU A 120 -0.64 21.95 8.45
CA LEU A 120 0.39 22.94 8.10
C LEU A 120 1.30 23.23 9.29
N LYS A 121 2.34 22.41 9.43
CA LYS A 121 3.34 22.56 10.49
C LYS A 121 4.10 23.89 10.35
N GLY A 122 4.17 24.67 11.43
CA GLY A 122 4.91 25.93 11.49
C GLY A 122 4.11 27.18 11.09
N MET A 123 2.86 27.02 10.65
CA MET A 123 1.95 28.16 10.46
C MET A 123 1.31 28.55 11.80
N GLN A 124 1.01 29.85 11.97
CA GLN A 124 0.37 30.35 13.18
C GLN A 124 -1.03 29.74 13.35
N ARG A 125 -1.31 29.29 14.58
CA ARG A 125 -2.64 28.78 14.99
C ARG A 125 -3.69 29.87 14.87
N SER A 126 -4.96 29.47 14.76
CA SER A 126 -6.08 30.41 14.83
C SER A 126 -6.12 31.15 16.17
N ALA A 127 -6.91 32.22 16.27
CA ALA A 127 -7.14 32.91 17.53
C ALA A 127 -7.69 31.97 18.62
N ASP A 128 -8.43 30.93 18.21
CA ASP A 128 -8.99 29.89 19.09
C ASP A 128 -8.02 28.71 19.31
N GLY A 129 -6.76 28.83 18.89
CA GLY A 129 -5.72 27.83 19.12
C GLY A 129 -5.71 26.64 18.15
N GLN A 130 -6.52 26.67 17.09
CA GLN A 130 -6.65 25.55 16.13
C GLN A 130 -5.46 25.48 15.17
N THR A 131 -4.98 24.26 14.91
CA THR A 131 -3.98 23.99 13.88
C THR A 131 -4.60 24.18 12.50
N PRO A 132 -3.94 24.93 11.60
CA PRO A 132 -4.37 25.04 10.21
C PRO A 132 -4.07 23.75 9.44
N HIS A 133 -4.98 23.36 8.56
CA HIS A 133 -4.80 22.26 7.59
C HIS A 133 -4.89 22.81 6.17
N MET A 134 -4.19 22.15 5.26
CA MET A 134 -4.31 22.40 3.83
C MET A 134 -5.18 21.31 3.23
N VAL A 135 -6.30 21.71 2.62
CA VAL A 135 -7.04 20.90 1.67
C VAL A 135 -6.54 21.25 0.28
N TYR A 136 -6.16 20.24 -0.49
CA TYR A 136 -5.63 20.45 -1.84
C TYR A 136 -6.05 19.33 -2.77
N GLU A 137 -6.15 19.66 -4.05
CA GLU A 137 -6.43 18.70 -5.11
C GLU A 137 -5.14 17.99 -5.55
N VAL A 138 -5.26 16.69 -5.82
CA VAL A 138 -4.24 15.88 -6.46
C VAL A 138 -4.80 15.46 -7.81
N GLU A 139 -4.06 15.77 -8.87
CA GLU A 139 -4.42 15.40 -10.23
C GLU A 139 -4.56 13.88 -10.37
N ASN A 140 -5.53 13.47 -11.18
CA ASN A 140 -5.62 12.07 -11.61
C ASN A 140 -4.36 11.69 -12.41
N PRO A 141 -4.02 10.39 -12.48
CA PRO A 141 -3.03 9.91 -13.44
C PRO A 141 -3.31 10.42 -14.86
N LEU A 142 -2.28 10.49 -15.70
CA LEU A 142 -2.39 11.03 -17.06
C LEU A 142 -3.54 10.34 -17.82
N HIS A 143 -4.51 11.14 -18.26
CA HIS A 143 -5.60 10.68 -19.12
C HIS A 143 -5.05 10.08 -20.41
N LYS A 144 -5.54 8.91 -20.81
CA LYS A 144 -5.13 8.24 -22.05
C LYS A 144 -6.35 7.75 -22.83
N SER A 145 -6.37 8.11 -24.11
CA SER A 145 -7.43 7.73 -25.03
C SER A 145 -7.26 6.33 -25.66
N LEU A 146 -6.19 5.62 -25.32
CA LEU A 146 -5.84 4.29 -25.82
C LEU A 146 -5.30 3.42 -24.68
N PRO A 147 -5.47 2.09 -24.75
CA PRO A 147 -4.92 1.13 -23.78
C PRO A 147 -3.42 1.29 -23.56
N LEU A 148 -2.98 1.02 -22.34
CA LEU A 148 -1.58 1.11 -21.92
C LEU A 148 -0.97 -0.28 -21.79
N ASN A 149 0.36 -0.38 -21.93
CA ASN A 149 1.10 -1.61 -21.62
C ASN A 149 1.63 -1.57 -20.17
N ASP A 150 0.75 -1.26 -19.23
CA ASP A 150 1.04 -1.24 -17.79
C ASP A 150 0.74 -2.59 -17.12
N TYR A 151 0.33 -3.63 -17.86
CA TYR A 151 0.34 -4.99 -17.35
C TYR A 151 1.11 -5.94 -18.26
N GLY A 152 1.64 -7.00 -17.65
CA GLY A 152 2.39 -8.04 -18.33
C GLY A 152 1.61 -9.34 -18.37
N ILE A 153 1.68 -10.03 -19.51
CA ILE A 153 1.30 -11.44 -19.60
C ILE A 153 2.54 -12.26 -19.25
N PRO A 154 2.51 -13.07 -18.17
CA PRO A 154 3.55 -14.04 -17.87
C PRO A 154 3.94 -14.90 -19.08
N ASN A 155 5.24 -14.97 -19.35
CA ASN A 155 5.75 -15.89 -20.36
C ASN A 155 5.83 -17.29 -19.75
N VAL A 156 4.74 -18.04 -19.88
CA VAL A 156 4.63 -19.38 -19.31
C VAL A 156 4.35 -20.38 -20.44
N SER A 157 5.32 -21.27 -20.68
CA SER A 157 5.10 -22.53 -21.39
C SER A 157 4.44 -23.59 -20.49
N ASP A 158 4.17 -23.24 -19.23
CA ASP A 158 3.73 -24.16 -18.19
C ASP A 158 2.22 -24.07 -17.98
N SER A 159 1.51 -24.91 -18.71
CA SER A 159 0.14 -25.32 -18.44
C SER A 159 0.10 -26.29 -17.25
N SER A 160 0.67 -25.92 -16.11
CA SER A 160 0.57 -26.73 -14.90
C SER A 160 -0.82 -26.55 -14.27
N GLY A 161 -1.74 -27.40 -14.74
CA GLY A 161 -3.04 -27.65 -14.13
C GLY A 161 -4.22 -27.20 -14.99
N LEU A 162 -4.56 -28.00 -16.00
CA LEU A 162 -5.92 -28.02 -16.53
C LEU A 162 -6.90 -28.21 -15.36
N VAL A 163 -7.70 -27.18 -15.09
CA VAL A 163 -9.02 -27.39 -14.48
C VAL A 163 -9.99 -26.63 -15.37
N GLU A 164 -10.55 -27.34 -16.34
CA GLU A 164 -11.86 -26.96 -16.85
C GLU A 164 -12.77 -26.80 -15.63
N SER A 165 -13.49 -25.69 -15.55
CA SER A 165 -14.55 -25.48 -14.57
C SER A 165 -15.73 -26.42 -14.87
N ARG A 166 -15.53 -27.74 -14.77
CA ARG A 166 -16.63 -28.69 -14.69
C ARG A 166 -17.02 -28.78 -13.23
N PHE A 167 -18.01 -27.98 -12.85
CA PHE A 167 -18.78 -28.22 -11.64
C PHE A 167 -19.27 -29.67 -11.64
N LEU A 168 -18.67 -30.50 -10.79
CA LEU A 168 -19.19 -31.82 -10.48
C LEU A 168 -19.48 -31.90 -8.96
N TRP A 169 -20.78 -31.81 -8.62
CA TRP A 169 -21.47 -32.47 -7.50
C TRP A 169 -21.41 -31.81 -6.09
N PRO A 170 -22.40 -32.09 -5.19
CA PRO A 170 -22.99 -31.13 -4.24
C PRO A 170 -22.24 -30.94 -2.90
N THR A 171 -20.97 -31.32 -2.82
CA THR A 171 -20.19 -31.35 -1.57
C THR A 171 -19.03 -30.36 -1.51
N ALA A 172 -18.82 -29.53 -2.53
CA ALA A 172 -17.83 -28.46 -2.47
C ALA A 172 -18.24 -27.38 -1.44
N PRO A 173 -17.32 -26.88 -0.57
CA PRO A 173 -17.63 -25.78 0.32
C PRO A 173 -18.08 -24.56 -0.49
N ARG A 174 -19.13 -23.86 0.00
CA ARG A 174 -19.62 -22.65 -0.66
C ARG A 174 -18.47 -21.65 -0.77
N LEU A 175 -18.22 -21.17 -1.97
CA LEU A 175 -17.23 -20.14 -2.25
C LEU A 175 -17.53 -18.89 -1.40
N PRO A 176 -16.51 -18.21 -0.87
CA PRO A 176 -16.73 -17.05 -0.03
C PRO A 176 -17.34 -15.92 -0.86
N VAL A 177 -18.32 -15.22 -0.26
CA VAL A 177 -18.98 -14.05 -0.85
C VAL A 177 -18.09 -12.80 -0.75
N MET A 178 -17.07 -12.84 0.11
CA MET A 178 -16.06 -11.81 0.28
C MET A 178 -14.69 -12.47 0.32
N ILE A 179 -13.76 -12.00 -0.49
CA ILE A 179 -12.36 -12.42 -0.48
C ILE A 179 -11.47 -11.32 0.10
N HIS A 180 -10.37 -11.74 0.70
CA HIS A 180 -9.39 -10.87 1.33
C HIS A 180 -8.01 -11.08 0.71
N PRO A 181 -7.72 -10.51 -0.49
CA PRO A 181 -6.39 -10.60 -1.07
C PRO A 181 -5.33 -10.09 -0.08
N GLU A 182 -4.45 -10.99 0.36
CA GLU A 182 -3.38 -10.71 1.32
C GLU A 182 -2.20 -10.06 0.60
N VAL A 183 -1.98 -8.76 0.79
CA VAL A 183 -0.94 -7.96 0.13
C VAL A 183 0.23 -7.71 1.07
N HIS A 184 1.44 -8.07 0.65
CA HIS A 184 2.68 -7.62 1.30
C HIS A 184 3.25 -6.44 0.53
N VAL A 185 3.40 -5.29 1.18
CA VAL A 185 3.93 -4.09 0.53
C VAL A 185 5.43 -3.95 0.77
N VAL A 186 6.22 -3.84 -0.29
CA VAL A 186 7.64 -3.48 -0.23
C VAL A 186 7.76 -2.00 -0.54
N THR A 187 8.34 -1.23 0.37
CA THR A 187 8.62 0.20 0.16
C THR A 187 10.09 0.40 -0.15
N ASP A 188 10.39 1.05 -1.26
CA ASP A 188 11.75 1.33 -1.70
C ASP A 188 12.44 2.39 -0.83
N TYR A 189 13.76 2.59 -1.02
CA TYR A 189 14.53 3.54 -0.24
C TYR A 189 13.98 4.97 -0.34
N ALA A 190 13.59 5.42 -1.54
CA ALA A 190 13.11 6.79 -1.76
C ALA A 190 11.79 7.05 -1.00
N PHE A 191 10.86 6.10 -1.02
CA PHE A 191 9.64 6.15 -0.23
C PHE A 191 9.95 6.21 1.27
N CYS A 192 10.84 5.32 1.73
CA CYS A 192 11.19 5.23 3.15
C CYS A 192 11.89 6.51 3.65
N GLU A 193 12.81 7.07 2.84
CA GLU A 193 13.54 8.29 3.15
C GLU A 193 12.60 9.49 3.31
N ALA A 194 11.60 9.62 2.45
CA ALA A 194 10.58 10.68 2.54
C ALA A 194 9.79 10.62 3.86
N LEU A 195 9.59 9.43 4.43
CA LEU A 195 8.98 9.21 5.75
C LEU A 195 10.02 9.06 6.88
N LYS A 196 11.29 9.40 6.62
CA LYS A 196 12.40 9.37 7.58
C LYS A 196 12.64 7.98 8.18
N PHE A 197 12.35 6.93 7.43
CA PHE A 197 12.48 5.51 7.83
C PHE A 197 11.65 5.16 9.09
N ASP A 198 10.64 5.98 9.41
CA ASP A 198 9.76 5.80 10.55
C ASP A 198 8.70 4.73 10.23
N LYS A 199 8.87 3.55 10.83
CA LYS A 199 8.05 2.37 10.58
C LYS A 199 6.57 2.59 10.91
N ASN A 200 6.28 3.38 11.95
CA ASN A 200 4.90 3.70 12.31
C ASN A 200 4.28 4.65 11.29
N LYS A 201 5.02 5.65 10.82
CA LYS A 201 4.52 6.55 9.75
C LYS A 201 4.32 5.79 8.44
N ILE A 202 5.27 4.94 8.07
CA ILE A 202 5.16 4.08 6.87
C ILE A 202 3.92 3.19 6.96
N ALA A 203 3.73 2.48 8.09
CA ALA A 203 2.58 1.61 8.26
C ALA A 203 1.24 2.37 8.21
N LYS A 204 1.14 3.52 8.88
CA LYS A 204 -0.05 4.40 8.83
C LYS A 204 -0.34 4.93 7.43
N TYR A 205 0.70 5.36 6.71
CA TYR A 205 0.57 5.86 5.34
C TYR A 205 0.01 4.79 4.41
N LEU A 206 0.58 3.58 4.48
CA LEU A 206 0.10 2.42 3.73
C LEU A 206 -1.32 2.02 4.15
N ALA A 207 -1.67 2.16 5.43
CA ALA A 207 -3.02 1.90 5.91
C ALA A 207 -4.06 2.81 5.24
N ILE A 208 -3.79 4.12 5.20
CA ILE A 208 -4.65 5.11 4.54
C ILE A 208 -4.74 4.79 3.04
N MET A 209 -3.61 4.51 2.40
CA MET A 209 -3.53 4.21 0.97
C MET A 209 -4.34 2.97 0.59
N THR A 210 -4.18 1.87 1.34
CA THR A 210 -4.93 0.63 1.12
C THR A 210 -6.42 0.79 1.44
N ASN A 211 -6.77 1.49 2.52
CA ASN A 211 -8.19 1.73 2.81
C ASN A 211 -8.85 2.59 1.73
N SER A 212 -8.11 3.57 1.21
CA SER A 212 -8.57 4.39 0.09
C SER A 212 -8.73 3.58 -1.20
N ALA A 213 -7.84 2.62 -1.46
CA ALA A 213 -8.00 1.67 -2.57
C ALA A 213 -9.25 0.80 -2.37
N ASN A 214 -9.50 0.31 -1.15
CA ASN A 214 -10.67 -0.50 -0.82
C ASN A 214 -12.00 0.17 -1.17
N PHE A 215 -12.13 1.51 -1.12
CA PHE A 215 -13.35 2.19 -1.58
C PHE A 215 -13.69 1.89 -3.05
N ARG A 216 -12.69 1.70 -3.92
CA ARG A 216 -12.90 1.34 -5.33
C ARG A 216 -13.36 -0.11 -5.46
N TYR A 217 -12.76 -1.01 -4.70
CA TYR A 217 -13.14 -2.42 -4.64
C TYR A 217 -14.55 -2.67 -4.10
N ARG A 218 -15.14 -1.72 -3.35
CA ARG A 218 -16.56 -1.80 -2.92
C ARG A 218 -17.55 -1.82 -4.10
N SER A 219 -17.12 -1.41 -5.30
CA SER A 219 -17.92 -1.57 -6.52
C SER A 219 -18.04 -3.03 -6.99
N MET A 220 -17.18 -3.93 -6.50
CA MET A 220 -17.25 -5.37 -6.77
C MET A 220 -18.29 -6.04 -5.88
N VAL A 221 -19.31 -6.66 -6.50
CA VAL A 221 -20.42 -7.27 -5.77
C VAL A 221 -20.22 -8.77 -5.57
N GLN A 222 -19.64 -9.47 -6.55
CA GLN A 222 -19.49 -10.92 -6.51
C GLN A 222 -18.17 -11.38 -7.18
N PRO A 223 -17.17 -11.84 -6.40
CA PRO A 223 -17.10 -11.69 -4.95
C PRO A 223 -16.94 -10.21 -4.54
N ARG A 224 -17.32 -9.87 -3.31
CA ARG A 224 -16.84 -8.64 -2.67
C ARG A 224 -15.34 -8.77 -2.42
N VAL A 225 -14.59 -7.69 -2.58
CA VAL A 225 -13.14 -7.69 -2.41
C VAL A 225 -12.75 -6.65 -1.37
N GLN A 226 -11.93 -7.05 -0.39
CA GLN A 226 -11.30 -6.16 0.57
C GLN A 226 -9.83 -6.53 0.73
N LEU A 227 -8.94 -5.70 0.21
CA LEU A 227 -7.50 -5.85 0.34
C LEU A 227 -7.09 -5.83 1.81
N ARG A 228 -6.17 -6.73 2.19
CA ARG A 228 -5.56 -6.81 3.52
C ARG A 228 -4.05 -6.63 3.42
N LEU A 229 -3.50 -5.73 4.23
CA LEU A 229 -2.05 -5.61 4.36
C LEU A 229 -1.53 -6.64 5.37
N VAL A 230 -0.82 -7.67 4.92
CA VAL A 230 -0.34 -8.75 5.82
C VAL A 230 1.13 -8.61 6.22
N GLY A 231 1.86 -7.71 5.57
CA GLY A 231 3.26 -7.45 5.84
C GLY A 231 3.77 -6.21 5.13
N ILE A 232 4.82 -5.61 5.68
CA ILE A 232 5.50 -4.46 5.08
C ILE A 232 7.00 -4.74 5.06
N THR A 233 7.69 -4.45 3.97
CA THR A 233 9.16 -4.42 3.92
C THR A 233 9.64 -2.97 3.83
N VAL A 234 10.40 -2.52 4.83
CA VAL A 234 11.02 -1.19 4.90
C VAL A 234 12.48 -1.29 4.51
N THR A 235 12.82 -0.68 3.38
CA THR A 235 14.19 -0.58 2.83
C THR A 235 14.95 0.56 3.50
N ASN A 236 16.03 0.26 4.21
CA ASN A 236 16.82 1.30 4.90
C ASN A 236 18.04 1.75 4.09
N HIS A 237 18.51 0.92 3.15
CA HIS A 237 19.72 1.21 2.38
C HIS A 237 19.49 0.90 0.90
N VAL A 238 20.02 1.76 0.01
CA VAL A 238 19.95 1.56 -1.45
C VAL A 238 20.56 0.23 -1.90
N SER A 239 21.52 -0.32 -1.15
CA SER A 239 22.11 -1.65 -1.43
C SER A 239 21.12 -2.81 -1.29
N GLU A 240 19.98 -2.62 -0.63
CA GLU A 240 18.98 -3.65 -0.36
C GLU A 240 17.93 -3.75 -1.48
N GLU A 241 17.83 -2.72 -2.31
CA GLU A 241 16.91 -2.62 -3.43
C GLU A 241 17.60 -2.93 -4.76
N GLY A 242 18.45 -3.96 -4.80
CA GLY A 242 19.15 -4.40 -6.02
C GLY A 242 18.24 -4.86 -7.17
N TYR A 243 16.93 -4.92 -6.93
CA TYR A 243 15.91 -5.12 -7.94
C TYR A 243 15.51 -3.83 -8.68
N ILE A 244 15.80 -2.65 -8.13
CA ILE A 244 15.55 -1.37 -8.80
C ILE A 244 16.58 -1.17 -9.91
N VAL A 245 16.10 -0.93 -11.13
CA VAL A 245 16.95 -0.63 -12.29
C VAL A 245 16.85 0.85 -12.61
N HIS A 246 17.91 1.58 -12.27
CA HIS A 246 18.02 3.01 -12.60
C HIS A 246 18.31 3.22 -14.08
N GLU A 247 17.76 4.28 -14.63
CA GLU A 247 18.21 4.81 -15.92
C GLU A 247 19.43 5.71 -15.68
N GLU A 248 20.62 5.28 -16.12
CA GLU A 248 21.89 5.92 -15.78
C GLU A 248 21.97 7.37 -16.28
N GLN A 249 21.38 7.67 -17.44
CA GLN A 249 21.33 9.04 -17.97
C GLN A 249 20.48 9.99 -17.11
N TYR A 250 19.55 9.45 -16.32
CA TYR A 250 18.56 10.18 -15.53
C TYR A 250 18.69 9.93 -14.02
N ARG A 251 19.87 9.45 -13.58
CA ARG A 251 20.13 9.08 -12.18
C ARG A 251 19.92 10.24 -11.20
N SER A 252 20.20 11.48 -11.63
CA SER A 252 19.96 12.69 -10.83
C SER A 252 18.47 13.02 -10.62
N THR A 253 17.59 12.47 -11.45
CA THR A 253 16.14 12.71 -11.40
C THR A 253 15.35 11.54 -10.82
N ASN A 254 16.04 10.55 -10.21
CA ASN A 254 15.43 9.37 -9.59
C ASN A 254 14.46 8.62 -10.52
N VAL A 255 14.87 8.43 -11.77
CA VAL A 255 14.10 7.66 -12.77
C VAL A 255 14.53 6.20 -12.77
N ILE A 256 13.55 5.29 -12.87
CA ILE A 256 13.76 3.83 -12.94
C ILE A 256 13.07 3.25 -14.18
N LEU A 257 13.60 2.14 -14.70
CA LEU A 257 12.99 1.38 -15.78
C LEU A 257 12.05 0.32 -15.20
N TYR A 258 10.74 0.41 -15.42
CA TYR A 258 9.78 -0.47 -14.74
C TYR A 258 9.92 -1.93 -15.17
N GLY A 259 10.09 -2.21 -16.47
CA GLY A 259 10.15 -3.59 -17.00
C GLY A 259 11.31 -4.40 -16.40
N PRO A 260 12.56 -3.92 -16.53
CA PRO A 260 13.71 -4.56 -15.87
C PRO A 260 13.56 -4.61 -14.34
N THR A 261 12.94 -3.59 -13.73
CA THR A 261 12.73 -3.55 -12.27
C THR A 261 11.76 -4.65 -11.81
N ILE A 262 10.60 -4.80 -12.45
CA ILE A 262 9.60 -5.80 -12.04
C ILE A 262 10.12 -7.23 -12.25
N GLU A 263 10.93 -7.48 -13.28
CA GLU A 263 11.58 -8.78 -13.49
C GLU A 263 12.57 -9.14 -12.37
N LYS A 264 13.45 -8.19 -12.00
CA LYS A 264 14.37 -8.40 -10.88
C LYS A 264 13.63 -8.47 -9.56
N PHE A 265 12.56 -7.70 -9.38
CA PHE A 265 11.74 -7.70 -8.17
C PHE A 265 11.03 -9.04 -7.98
N LYS A 266 10.46 -9.62 -9.05
CA LYS A 266 9.94 -11.00 -9.06
C LYS A 266 10.98 -11.99 -8.54
N THR A 267 12.20 -11.92 -9.09
CA THR A 267 13.31 -12.80 -8.68
C THR A 267 13.67 -12.60 -7.22
N HIS A 268 13.72 -11.35 -6.74
CA HIS A 268 13.94 -11.03 -5.33
C HIS A 268 12.86 -11.65 -4.42
N VAL A 269 11.58 -11.50 -4.79
CA VAL A 269 10.45 -12.03 -4.02
C VAL A 269 10.51 -13.56 -3.93
N GLN A 270 10.85 -14.25 -5.03
CA GLN A 270 10.97 -15.71 -5.06
C GLN A 270 12.09 -16.24 -4.15
N GLN A 271 13.12 -15.44 -3.88
CA GLN A 271 14.25 -15.83 -3.03
C GLN A 271 14.02 -15.65 -1.53
N LYS A 272 12.92 -14.99 -1.12
CA LYS A 272 12.66 -14.62 0.28
C LYS A 272 11.43 -15.35 0.83
N HIS A 273 11.67 -16.30 1.73
CA HIS A 273 10.62 -17.13 2.32
C HIS A 273 9.51 -16.34 3.04
N TYR A 274 9.82 -15.16 3.60
CA TYR A 274 8.85 -14.41 4.39
C TYR A 274 7.72 -13.77 3.56
N PHE A 275 7.83 -13.73 2.23
CA PHE A 275 6.70 -13.39 1.36
C PHE A 275 5.74 -14.56 1.14
N GLY A 276 6.01 -15.74 1.72
CA GLY A 276 5.23 -16.97 1.52
C GLY A 276 3.72 -16.78 1.78
N ASN A 277 3.38 -15.97 2.78
CA ASN A 277 2.03 -15.81 3.30
C ASN A 277 1.23 -14.69 2.60
N ALA A 278 1.75 -14.09 1.52
CA ALA A 278 1.04 -13.05 0.78
C ALA A 278 0.55 -13.56 -0.57
N ASP A 279 -0.69 -13.26 -0.92
CA ASP A 279 -1.27 -13.57 -2.23
C ASP A 279 -0.61 -12.74 -3.32
N ILE A 280 -0.24 -11.49 -2.98
CA ILE A 280 0.40 -10.50 -3.85
C ILE A 280 1.53 -9.78 -3.08
N VAL A 281 2.67 -9.56 -3.73
CA VAL A 281 3.77 -8.75 -3.19
C VAL A 281 3.92 -7.49 -4.05
N PHE A 282 3.72 -6.33 -3.46
CA PHE A 282 3.56 -5.09 -4.19
C PHE A 282 4.63 -4.06 -3.84
N LEU A 283 5.38 -3.59 -4.82
CA LEU A 283 6.41 -2.57 -4.64
C LEU A 283 5.82 -1.16 -4.78
N ILE A 284 5.86 -0.37 -3.71
CA ILE A 284 5.57 1.06 -3.77
C ILE A 284 6.88 1.81 -3.85
N THR A 285 7.05 2.59 -4.92
CA THR A 285 8.28 3.34 -5.20
C THR A 285 8.05 4.83 -5.07
N GLY A 286 8.97 5.52 -4.38
CA GLY A 286 9.03 6.98 -4.37
C GLY A 286 9.70 7.58 -5.62
N ARG A 287 9.99 6.76 -6.64
CA ARG A 287 10.75 7.12 -7.84
C ARG A 287 9.84 7.18 -9.06
N ASN A 288 10.30 7.86 -10.11
CA ASN A 288 9.55 7.97 -11.36
C ASN A 288 9.86 6.75 -12.25
N MET A 289 8.84 5.96 -12.53
CA MET A 289 8.83 4.83 -13.44
C MET A 289 8.87 5.29 -14.90
N SER A 290 9.55 4.50 -15.73
CA SER A 290 9.72 4.81 -17.14
C SER A 290 9.97 3.56 -17.99
N HIS A 291 9.84 3.72 -19.30
CA HIS A 291 10.33 2.76 -20.29
C HIS A 291 10.79 3.46 -21.56
N TRP A 292 11.58 2.74 -22.34
CA TRP A 292 11.99 3.17 -23.67
C TRP A 292 10.96 2.72 -24.71
N GLU A 293 10.43 3.68 -25.47
CA GLU A 293 9.71 3.43 -26.72
C GLU A 293 10.59 3.92 -27.88
N GLY A 294 11.31 3.00 -28.51
CA GLY A 294 12.40 3.33 -29.42
C GLY A 294 13.48 4.16 -28.71
N ASN A 295 13.73 5.37 -29.18
CA ASN A 295 14.72 6.29 -28.61
C ASN A 295 14.10 7.35 -27.68
N VAL A 296 12.84 7.20 -27.28
CA VAL A 296 12.15 8.15 -26.40
C VAL A 296 11.84 7.49 -25.07
N LEU A 297 12.36 8.08 -23.99
CA LEU A 297 12.03 7.68 -22.64
C LEU A 297 10.64 8.21 -22.27
N LYS A 298 9.75 7.31 -21.86
CA LYS A 298 8.37 7.61 -21.48
C LYS A 298 8.22 7.51 -19.98
N HIS A 299 7.62 8.54 -19.36
CA HIS A 299 7.44 8.66 -17.91
C HIS A 299 5.97 8.60 -17.48
N TRP A 300 5.07 8.12 -18.35
CA TRP A 300 3.64 8.13 -18.07
C TRP A 300 3.14 6.86 -17.36
N VAL A 301 3.99 5.82 -17.26
CA VAL A 301 3.64 4.55 -16.61
C VAL A 301 3.77 4.73 -15.11
N GLY A 302 2.64 4.86 -14.41
CA GLY A 302 2.62 5.02 -12.95
C GLY A 302 2.61 3.70 -12.18
N GLY A 303 2.45 2.56 -12.86
CA GLY A 303 2.28 1.25 -12.26
C GLY A 303 2.55 0.11 -13.22
N PHE A 304 2.79 -1.08 -12.67
CA PHE A 304 2.83 -2.31 -13.46
C PHE A 304 2.50 -3.56 -12.64
N ALA A 305 1.72 -4.48 -13.17
CA ALA A 305 1.51 -5.81 -12.57
C ALA A 305 1.40 -6.94 -13.61
N TYR A 306 1.65 -8.17 -13.16
CA TYR A 306 1.37 -9.34 -14.00
C TYR A 306 -0.11 -9.74 -13.91
N LEU A 307 -0.74 -9.89 -15.08
CA LEU A 307 -2.13 -10.29 -15.21
C LEU A 307 -2.38 -11.64 -14.54
N GLY A 308 -3.36 -11.70 -13.63
CA GLY A 308 -3.70 -12.90 -12.88
C GLY A 308 -2.52 -13.45 -12.06
N GLY A 309 -1.59 -12.59 -11.65
CA GLY A 309 -0.38 -12.99 -10.94
C GLY A 309 -0.62 -13.52 -9.53
N ALA A 310 -1.73 -13.17 -8.87
CA ALA A 310 -2.03 -13.59 -7.49
C ALA A 310 -1.93 -15.12 -7.31
N CYS A 311 -1.48 -15.60 -6.15
CA CYS A 311 -1.22 -17.02 -5.87
C CYS A 311 -0.14 -17.71 -6.73
N THR A 312 0.51 -17.02 -7.67
CA THR A 312 1.50 -17.64 -8.58
C THR A 312 2.92 -17.16 -8.31
N THR A 313 3.89 -17.69 -9.05
CA THR A 313 5.28 -17.18 -9.05
C THR A 313 5.40 -15.78 -9.66
N TRP A 314 4.36 -15.28 -10.32
CA TRP A 314 4.24 -13.96 -10.94
C TRP A 314 3.45 -12.96 -10.08
N ARG A 315 3.23 -13.26 -8.79
CA ARG A 315 2.44 -12.45 -7.84
C ARG A 315 3.03 -11.10 -7.45
N VAL A 316 3.75 -10.44 -8.35
CA VAL A 316 4.36 -9.12 -8.12
C VAL A 316 3.68 -8.02 -8.93
N GLY A 317 3.58 -6.85 -8.31
CA GLY A 317 3.19 -5.61 -8.95
C GLY A 317 3.97 -4.43 -8.37
N MET A 318 3.86 -3.25 -8.98
CA MET A 318 4.49 -2.04 -8.49
C MET A 318 3.71 -0.78 -8.88
N SER A 319 3.83 0.29 -8.09
CA SER A 319 3.29 1.61 -8.44
C SER A 319 4.12 2.75 -7.86
N GLU A 320 4.09 3.88 -8.53
CA GLU A 320 4.62 5.14 -8.02
C GLU A 320 3.77 5.67 -6.87
N GLU A 321 4.44 6.31 -5.90
CA GLU A 321 3.79 7.13 -4.89
C GLU A 321 4.61 8.39 -4.61
N ARG A 322 3.98 9.55 -4.83
CA ARG A 322 4.52 10.85 -4.42
C ARG A 322 4.21 11.05 -2.93
N VAL A 323 5.09 10.51 -2.07
CA VAL A 323 4.90 10.46 -0.61
C VAL A 323 4.36 11.78 -0.04
N GLY A 324 3.28 11.69 0.73
CA GLY A 324 2.57 12.82 1.30
C GLY A 324 1.42 13.35 0.43
N SER A 325 1.19 12.79 -0.77
CA SER A 325 0.08 13.18 -1.65
C SER A 325 -1.00 12.12 -1.81
N TYR A 326 -0.70 10.84 -1.55
CA TYR A 326 -1.59 9.72 -1.86
C TYR A 326 -2.03 9.74 -3.34
N TYR A 327 -1.10 10.11 -4.23
CA TYR A 327 -1.31 10.15 -5.68
C TYR A 327 -1.51 8.74 -6.25
N GLY A 328 -0.71 7.79 -5.78
CA GLY A 328 -0.69 6.41 -6.22
C GLY A 328 -1.90 5.60 -5.81
N VAL A 329 -2.85 6.12 -5.02
CA VAL A 329 -4.04 5.35 -4.56
C VAL A 329 -4.82 4.76 -5.73
N TYR A 330 -4.99 5.53 -6.82
CA TYR A 330 -5.67 5.04 -8.01
C TYR A 330 -4.91 3.88 -8.64
N VAL A 331 -3.64 4.11 -8.95
CA VAL A 331 -2.78 3.15 -9.64
C VAL A 331 -2.57 1.90 -8.79
N TYR A 332 -2.35 2.04 -7.49
CA TYR A 332 -2.24 0.92 -6.55
C TYR A 332 -3.45 -0.02 -6.62
N GLY A 333 -4.66 0.52 -6.62
CA GLY A 333 -5.87 -0.29 -6.80
C GLY A 333 -6.01 -0.86 -8.22
N HIS A 334 -5.54 -0.16 -9.25
CA HIS A 334 -5.59 -0.61 -10.65
C HIS A 334 -4.67 -1.81 -10.87
N GLU A 335 -3.41 -1.71 -10.43
CA GLU A 335 -2.40 -2.76 -10.58
C GLU A 335 -2.70 -4.00 -9.72
N LEU A 336 -3.29 -3.80 -8.53
CA LEU A 336 -3.78 -4.93 -7.74
C LEU A 336 -4.96 -5.64 -8.44
N ALA A 337 -5.80 -4.93 -9.21
CA ALA A 337 -6.85 -5.55 -10.00
C ALA A 337 -6.30 -6.36 -11.18
N HIS A 338 -5.23 -5.90 -11.84
CA HIS A 338 -4.48 -6.73 -12.80
C HIS A 338 -3.98 -8.03 -12.16
N SER A 339 -3.44 -7.96 -10.95
CA SER A 339 -3.00 -9.15 -10.19
C SER A 339 -4.15 -10.13 -9.91
N LEU A 340 -5.38 -9.62 -9.78
CA LEU A 340 -6.63 -10.38 -9.63
C LEU A 340 -7.29 -10.76 -10.96
N GLY A 341 -6.60 -10.55 -12.08
CA GLY A 341 -7.00 -11.03 -13.41
C GLY A 341 -7.64 -9.99 -14.31
N CYS A 342 -7.97 -8.80 -13.83
CA CYS A 342 -8.64 -7.81 -14.69
C CYS A 342 -7.71 -7.34 -15.80
N ALA A 343 -8.07 -7.55 -17.07
CA ALA A 343 -7.46 -6.83 -18.20
C ALA A 343 -8.02 -5.40 -18.29
N HIS A 344 -7.40 -4.55 -19.11
CA HIS A 344 -8.02 -3.25 -19.41
C HIS A 344 -9.37 -3.41 -20.08
N ASP A 345 -10.27 -2.46 -19.83
CA ASP A 345 -11.58 -2.44 -20.50
C ASP A 345 -11.40 -2.27 -22.01
N GLY A 346 -11.88 -3.22 -22.80
CA GLY A 346 -11.72 -3.27 -24.26
C GLY A 346 -10.66 -4.25 -24.74
N ASP A 347 -9.85 -4.82 -23.84
CA ASP A 347 -8.82 -5.79 -24.21
C ASP A 347 -9.38 -7.21 -24.41
N ALA A 348 -8.80 -7.90 -25.40
CA ALA A 348 -9.10 -9.29 -25.73
C ALA A 348 -8.72 -10.27 -24.60
N ALA A 349 -9.25 -11.49 -24.71
CA ALA A 349 -8.78 -12.60 -23.90
C ALA A 349 -7.28 -12.86 -24.13
N SER A 350 -6.52 -12.95 -23.05
CA SER A 350 -5.15 -13.45 -23.03
C SER A 350 -5.11 -14.98 -22.96
N ASN A 351 -3.99 -15.58 -23.37
CA ASN A 351 -3.71 -17.00 -23.14
C ASN A 351 -3.35 -17.33 -21.68
N TRP A 352 -3.14 -16.30 -20.86
CA TRP A 352 -2.84 -16.41 -19.43
C TRP A 352 -3.73 -15.48 -18.58
N PRO A 353 -4.16 -15.93 -17.40
CA PRO A 353 -4.15 -17.34 -16.99
C PRO A 353 -5.01 -18.17 -17.95
N TYR A 354 -4.78 -19.48 -18.06
CA TYR A 354 -5.58 -20.32 -18.96
C TYR A 354 -7.08 -20.10 -18.71
N GLY A 355 -7.86 -19.84 -19.77
CA GLY A 355 -9.29 -19.51 -19.66
C GLY A 355 -9.58 -18.08 -19.16
N HIS A 356 -8.64 -17.15 -19.29
CA HIS A 356 -8.90 -15.72 -19.10
C HIS A 356 -9.97 -15.24 -20.09
N ILE A 357 -10.97 -14.49 -19.63
CA ILE A 357 -12.14 -14.12 -20.44
C ILE A 357 -11.86 -12.82 -21.21
N GLY A 358 -11.09 -11.90 -20.62
CA GLY A 358 -10.90 -10.56 -21.17
C GLY A 358 -12.08 -9.63 -20.94
N SER A 359 -11.98 -8.46 -21.58
CA SER A 359 -12.83 -7.31 -21.33
C SER A 359 -13.28 -6.59 -22.61
N GLU A 360 -13.21 -7.25 -23.78
CA GLU A 360 -13.66 -6.71 -25.08
C GLU A 360 -15.10 -6.16 -25.04
N ASP A 361 -15.97 -6.74 -24.21
CA ASP A 361 -17.36 -6.35 -24.04
C ASP A 361 -17.57 -5.18 -23.05
N CYS A 362 -16.51 -4.68 -22.40
CA CYS A 362 -16.52 -3.45 -21.62
C CYS A 362 -15.75 -2.35 -22.36
N PRO A 363 -16.42 -1.37 -22.99
CA PRO A 363 -15.73 -0.35 -23.79
C PRO A 363 -14.82 0.55 -22.95
N TRP A 364 -13.55 0.71 -23.36
CA TRP A 364 -12.58 1.65 -22.78
C TRP A 364 -13.17 3.06 -22.50
N ARG A 365 -13.97 3.56 -23.45
CA ARG A 365 -14.60 4.90 -23.40
C ARG A 365 -15.66 5.08 -22.31
N GLN A 366 -16.11 3.99 -21.66
CA GLN A 366 -16.99 4.12 -20.50
C GLN A 366 -16.25 4.69 -19.29
N GLY A 367 -14.92 4.66 -19.30
CA GLY A 367 -14.11 5.30 -18.28
C GLY A 367 -14.22 4.63 -16.92
N TYR A 368 -14.29 3.29 -16.87
CA TYR A 368 -14.16 2.54 -15.61
C TYR A 368 -12.69 2.51 -15.17
N MET A 369 -12.44 2.05 -13.95
CA MET A 369 -11.11 2.08 -13.33
C MET A 369 -10.04 1.28 -14.08
N MET A 370 -10.41 0.26 -14.87
CA MET A 370 -9.48 -0.48 -15.76
C MET A 370 -9.30 0.21 -17.13
N SER A 371 -9.71 1.48 -17.22
CA SER A 371 -9.37 2.40 -18.28
C SER A 371 -8.66 3.62 -17.67
N TYR A 372 -7.97 4.38 -18.51
CA TYR A 372 -7.38 5.67 -18.12
C TYR A 372 -8.22 6.86 -18.62
N GLU A 373 -9.52 6.62 -18.84
CA GLU A 373 -10.50 7.67 -19.10
C GLU A 373 -11.25 8.02 -17.83
N PHE A 374 -10.94 9.18 -17.27
CA PHE A 374 -11.56 9.67 -16.05
C PHE A 374 -12.97 10.23 -16.33
N VAL A 375 -13.93 9.34 -16.65
CA VAL A 375 -15.32 9.68 -16.97
C VAL A 375 -16.25 9.40 -15.80
N ASN A 376 -17.00 10.43 -15.38
CA ASN A 376 -18.04 10.26 -14.35
C ASN A 376 -19.24 9.49 -14.93
N PRO A 377 -19.88 8.58 -14.16
CA PRO A 377 -19.63 8.27 -12.75
C PRO A 377 -18.72 7.03 -12.52
N TYR A 378 -18.08 6.51 -13.56
CA TYR A 378 -17.49 5.17 -13.56
C TYR A 378 -15.99 5.14 -13.21
N MET A 379 -15.28 6.26 -13.31
CA MET A 379 -13.81 6.33 -13.19
C MET A 379 -13.19 5.74 -11.92
N TYR A 380 -13.97 5.57 -10.85
CA TYR A 380 -13.49 4.98 -9.59
C TYR A 380 -14.19 3.66 -9.25
N ARG A 381 -14.78 2.99 -10.24
CA ARG A 381 -15.48 1.71 -10.13
C ARG A 381 -14.86 0.70 -11.09
N PHE A 382 -14.93 -0.57 -10.73
CA PHE A 382 -14.55 -1.65 -11.63
C PHE A 382 -15.73 -2.05 -12.52
N SER A 383 -15.46 -2.28 -13.80
CA SER A 383 -16.45 -2.74 -14.78
C SER A 383 -16.98 -4.14 -14.43
N SER A 384 -18.09 -4.53 -15.07
CA SER A 384 -18.59 -5.90 -14.96
C SER A 384 -17.59 -6.93 -15.51
N CYS A 385 -16.72 -6.55 -16.46
CA CYS A 385 -15.70 -7.44 -17.02
C CYS A 385 -14.61 -7.74 -16.01
N CYS A 386 -14.07 -6.71 -15.33
CA CYS A 386 -13.12 -6.92 -14.24
C CYS A 386 -13.73 -7.77 -13.12
N GLN A 387 -14.97 -7.48 -12.69
CA GLN A 387 -15.66 -8.29 -11.67
C GLN A 387 -15.82 -9.76 -12.09
N ARG A 388 -16.22 -9.99 -13.35
CA ARG A 388 -16.34 -11.33 -13.93
C ARG A 388 -15.00 -12.06 -13.94
N GLU A 389 -13.90 -11.37 -14.23
CA GLU A 389 -12.58 -11.99 -14.26
C GLU A 389 -12.04 -12.30 -12.85
N VAL A 390 -12.28 -11.44 -11.86
CA VAL A 390 -12.01 -11.77 -10.45
C VAL A 390 -12.80 -13.01 -10.03
N MET A 391 -14.10 -13.07 -10.38
CA MET A 391 -14.95 -14.23 -10.14
C MET A 391 -14.39 -15.48 -10.84
N ASN A 392 -13.94 -15.34 -12.08
CA ASN A 392 -13.34 -16.42 -12.86
C ASN A 392 -12.08 -16.97 -12.17
N LEU A 393 -11.20 -16.11 -11.66
CA LEU A 393 -9.93 -16.51 -11.05
C LEU A 393 -10.12 -17.20 -9.70
N TYR A 394 -10.76 -16.55 -8.72
CA TYR A 394 -10.81 -17.09 -7.34
C TYR A 394 -11.58 -18.42 -7.22
N ASN A 395 -12.45 -18.73 -8.20
CA ASN A 395 -13.16 -20.00 -8.30
C ASN A 395 -12.26 -21.20 -8.64
N ARG A 396 -11.02 -20.97 -9.08
CA ARG A 396 -10.12 -22.02 -9.55
C ARG A 396 -9.21 -22.51 -8.43
N GLU A 397 -8.75 -23.76 -8.54
CA GLU A 397 -7.94 -24.38 -7.48
C GLU A 397 -6.57 -23.73 -7.33
N GLN A 398 -5.94 -23.31 -8.43
CA GLN A 398 -4.66 -22.61 -8.40
C GLN A 398 -4.74 -21.22 -7.71
N TYR A 399 -5.94 -20.64 -7.58
CA TYR A 399 -6.18 -19.37 -6.88
C TYR A 399 -6.80 -19.53 -5.49
N ARG A 400 -6.68 -20.73 -4.88
CA ARG A 400 -7.22 -21.01 -3.54
C ARG A 400 -6.68 -20.09 -2.44
N CYS A 401 -5.51 -19.45 -2.65
CA CYS A 401 -4.95 -18.53 -1.65
C CYS A 401 -5.91 -17.37 -1.35
N LEU A 402 -6.63 -16.87 -2.38
CA LEU A 402 -7.63 -15.81 -2.24
C LEU A 402 -8.89 -16.22 -1.44
N ARG A 403 -9.09 -17.52 -1.20
CA ARG A 403 -10.29 -18.07 -0.52
C ARG A 403 -10.10 -18.27 0.98
N TYR A 404 -8.85 -18.35 1.45
CA TYR A 404 -8.54 -18.69 2.83
C TYR A 404 -7.48 -17.74 3.36
N GLU A 405 -7.84 -17.00 4.41
CA GLU A 405 -6.85 -16.24 5.17
C GLU A 405 -5.88 -17.23 5.83
N GLN A 406 -4.57 -17.06 5.60
CA GLN A 406 -3.59 -17.94 6.23
C GLN A 406 -3.47 -17.69 7.74
N ASN A 407 -3.87 -16.50 8.21
CA ASN A 407 -3.73 -16.04 9.58
C ASN A 407 -5.06 -16.12 10.36
N VAL A 408 -5.67 -17.30 10.46
CA VAL A 408 -6.78 -17.51 11.41
C VAL A 408 -6.19 -17.66 12.81
N HIS A 409 -5.85 -16.54 13.45
CA HIS A 409 -5.48 -16.53 14.86
C HIS A 409 -6.74 -16.42 15.73
N THR A 410 -6.87 -17.33 16.69
CA THR A 410 -7.80 -17.16 17.80
C THR A 410 -7.34 -15.96 18.62
N VAL A 411 -8.15 -14.89 18.63
CA VAL A 411 -7.88 -13.68 19.39
C VAL A 411 -7.90 -14.00 20.89
N ILE A 412 -6.73 -14.20 21.50
CA ILE A 412 -6.60 -14.26 22.95
C ILE A 412 -6.39 -12.83 23.44
N ARG A 413 -7.48 -12.15 23.81
CA ARG A 413 -7.41 -10.82 24.41
C ARG A 413 -6.77 -10.92 25.79
N SER A 414 -5.66 -10.21 25.98
CA SER A 414 -4.94 -10.12 27.26
C SER A 414 -4.77 -8.65 27.61
N SER A 415 -5.07 -8.27 28.85
CA SER A 415 -4.77 -6.93 29.39
C SER A 415 -3.28 -6.71 29.67
N LYS A 416 -2.44 -7.73 29.45
CA LYS A 416 -0.99 -7.68 29.59
C LYS A 416 -0.34 -7.71 28.21
N LEU A 417 0.63 -6.81 27.99
CA LEU A 417 1.49 -6.83 26.81
C LEU A 417 2.24 -8.17 26.69
N PRO A 418 2.49 -8.65 25.45
CA PRO A 418 3.11 -9.96 25.21
C PRO A 418 4.48 -10.15 25.89
N GLY A 419 5.26 -9.08 26.04
CA GLY A 419 6.55 -9.09 26.72
C GLY A 419 6.50 -9.43 28.22
N TYR A 420 5.33 -9.38 28.85
CA TYR A 420 5.13 -9.80 30.25
C TYR A 420 4.89 -11.30 30.41
N VAL A 421 4.49 -11.99 29.34
CA VAL A 421 4.01 -13.38 29.40
C VAL A 421 4.76 -14.33 28.46
N SER A 422 5.52 -13.82 27.50
CA SER A 422 6.29 -14.61 26.54
C SER A 422 7.79 -14.58 26.84
N SER A 423 8.43 -15.75 26.87
CA SER A 423 9.89 -15.84 26.98
C SER A 423 10.56 -15.53 25.63
N ARG A 424 11.82 -15.05 25.65
CA ARG A 424 12.61 -14.83 24.42
C ARG A 424 12.71 -16.08 23.53
N ASP A 425 12.89 -17.25 24.13
CA ASP A 425 12.96 -18.52 23.38
C ASP A 425 11.62 -18.85 22.72
N THR A 426 10.52 -18.71 23.46
CA THR A 426 9.16 -18.93 22.93
C THR A 426 8.87 -17.98 21.79
N TYR A 427 9.24 -16.71 21.95
CA TYR A 427 9.03 -15.68 20.93
C TYR A 427 9.81 -15.98 19.65
N CYS A 428 11.11 -16.31 19.75
CA CYS A 428 11.90 -16.72 18.60
C CYS A 428 11.27 -17.93 17.88
N LYS A 429 10.89 -18.98 18.61
CA LYS A 429 10.27 -20.19 18.02
C LYS A 429 8.93 -19.92 17.33
N LYS A 430 8.15 -18.99 17.86
CA LYS A 430 6.86 -18.60 17.25
C LYS A 430 7.05 -17.81 15.96
N VAL A 431 7.97 -16.85 15.93
CA VAL A 431 8.16 -15.96 14.77
C VAL A 431 8.99 -16.59 13.66
N TYR A 432 9.91 -17.47 14.03
CA TYR A 432 10.80 -18.20 13.11
C TYR A 432 10.40 -19.68 13.01
N ASN A 433 9.10 -19.97 13.03
CA ASN A 433 8.56 -21.33 13.04
C ASN A 433 8.86 -22.12 11.76
N GLU A 434 9.30 -21.43 10.69
CA GLU A 434 9.74 -22.00 9.43
C GLU A 434 11.08 -22.74 9.55
N TYR A 435 11.83 -22.53 10.63
CA TYR A 435 13.12 -23.18 10.87
C TYR A 435 12.99 -24.36 11.84
N THR A 436 13.69 -25.47 11.53
CA THR A 436 13.66 -26.70 12.34
C THR A 436 14.37 -26.57 13.69
N TYR A 437 15.27 -25.59 13.84
CA TYR A 437 15.97 -25.30 15.09
C TYR A 437 15.93 -23.81 15.39
N VAL A 438 15.25 -23.42 16.46
CA VAL A 438 15.22 -22.03 16.90
C VAL A 438 15.42 -21.89 18.41
N LYS A 439 16.32 -21.00 18.81
CA LYS A 439 16.49 -20.55 20.20
C LYS A 439 16.85 -19.08 20.26
N ALA A 440 16.54 -18.41 21.37
CA ALA A 440 17.07 -17.07 21.60
C ALA A 440 18.53 -17.17 22.05
N ASP A 441 19.35 -16.27 21.52
CA ASP A 441 20.66 -15.97 22.08
C ASP A 441 20.43 -15.16 23.37
N LYS A 442 20.59 -15.81 24.53
CA LYS A 442 20.36 -15.21 25.86
C LYS A 442 21.52 -14.34 26.32
N THR A 443 22.70 -14.50 25.73
CA THR A 443 23.88 -13.68 26.05
C THR A 443 23.89 -12.39 25.23
N TYR A 444 23.15 -12.33 24.13
CA TYR A 444 22.96 -11.11 23.34
C TYR A 444 22.37 -9.97 24.18
N ARG A 445 23.22 -8.97 24.46
CA ARG A 445 22.90 -7.73 25.18
C ARG A 445 23.31 -6.46 24.43
N ASP A 446 23.91 -6.60 23.25
CA ASP A 446 24.48 -5.51 22.47
C ASP A 446 23.45 -4.42 22.16
N ARG A 447 22.16 -4.77 22.15
CA ARG A 447 21.10 -3.87 21.75
C ARG A 447 19.88 -4.01 22.63
N ILE A 448 19.44 -2.86 23.12
CA ILE A 448 18.20 -2.70 23.86
C ILE A 448 17.02 -2.98 22.89
N CYS A 449 16.00 -3.69 23.37
CA CYS A 449 14.79 -4.01 22.62
C CYS A 449 14.98 -4.82 21.33
N ILE A 450 16.06 -5.59 21.24
CA ILE A 450 16.29 -6.54 20.15
C ILE A 450 16.57 -7.92 20.74
N VAL A 451 15.95 -8.93 20.15
CA VAL A 451 16.22 -10.33 20.43
C VAL A 451 16.95 -10.91 19.22
N LYS A 452 18.08 -11.57 19.46
CA LYS A 452 18.78 -12.36 18.45
C LYS A 452 18.31 -13.80 18.56
N CYS A 453 17.79 -14.35 17.45
CA CYS A 453 17.30 -15.72 17.36
C CYS A 453 18.27 -16.53 16.51
N ILE A 454 18.81 -17.60 17.06
CA ILE A 454 19.65 -18.57 16.34
C ILE A 454 18.70 -19.53 15.63
N ILE A 455 18.81 -19.63 14.29
CA ILE A 455 17.85 -20.30 13.40
C ILE A 455 18.38 -21.63 12.83
N ASN A 456 19.62 -22.02 13.15
CA ASN A 456 20.14 -23.34 12.87
C ASN A 456 21.26 -23.75 13.85
N ARG A 457 21.78 -24.97 13.70
CA ARG A 457 22.84 -25.49 14.58
C ARG A 457 24.22 -24.89 14.29
N GLN A 458 24.42 -24.34 13.10
CA GLN A 458 25.64 -23.68 12.65
C GLN A 458 25.82 -22.30 13.27
N GLY A 459 24.75 -21.71 13.84
CA GLY A 459 24.79 -20.41 14.52
C GLY A 459 24.28 -19.25 13.67
N ASP A 460 23.70 -19.53 12.49
CA ASP A 460 23.03 -18.50 11.71
C ASP A 460 21.91 -17.88 12.54
N ASN A 461 21.71 -16.59 12.36
CA ASN A 461 20.83 -15.82 13.22
C ASN A 461 20.04 -14.77 12.47
N MET A 462 18.89 -14.44 13.03
CA MET A 462 18.05 -13.33 12.64
C MET A 462 17.76 -12.45 13.84
N LEU A 463 17.50 -11.17 13.59
CA LEU A 463 17.10 -10.23 14.62
C LEU A 463 15.58 -10.10 14.64
N ILE A 464 15.01 -9.89 15.81
CA ILE A 464 13.60 -9.54 15.95
C ILE A 464 13.47 -8.44 17.00
N GLY A 465 12.61 -7.45 16.73
CA GLY A 465 12.23 -6.46 17.73
C GLY A 465 11.65 -7.17 18.95
N ALA A 466 12.11 -6.81 20.14
CA ALA A 466 11.55 -7.34 21.37
C ALA A 466 10.06 -7.03 21.41
N VAL A 467 9.24 -8.02 21.78
CA VAL A 467 7.80 -7.83 21.95
C VAL A 467 7.52 -6.71 22.93
N ASP A 468 6.43 -6.00 22.66
CA ASP A 468 6.04 -4.86 23.47
C ASP A 468 5.85 -5.26 24.94
N GLY A 469 6.32 -4.40 25.85
CA GLY A 469 6.31 -4.63 27.29
C GLY A 469 7.56 -5.32 27.86
N VAL A 470 8.50 -5.79 27.04
CA VAL A 470 9.79 -6.31 27.54
C VAL A 470 10.54 -5.20 28.27
N LYS A 471 10.96 -5.46 29.51
CA LYS A 471 11.70 -4.46 30.32
C LYS A 471 13.06 -4.15 29.67
N CYS A 472 13.30 -2.87 29.42
CA CYS A 472 14.53 -2.39 28.78
C CYS A 472 15.34 -1.42 29.65
N GLY A 473 14.74 -0.89 30.74
CA GLY A 473 15.40 0.00 31.69
C GLY A 473 14.58 0.18 32.98
N PRO A 474 15.04 1.01 33.92
CA PRO A 474 14.26 1.38 35.11
C PRO A 474 12.96 2.09 34.70
N LYS A 475 11.80 1.47 34.94
CA LYS A 475 10.47 1.97 34.51
C LYS A 475 10.32 2.19 33.00
N GLN A 476 11.15 1.53 32.18
CA GLN A 476 11.09 1.58 30.71
C GLN A 476 10.83 0.20 30.11
N VAL A 477 10.10 0.18 29.00
CA VAL A 477 9.74 -1.03 28.26
C VAL A 477 9.99 -0.86 26.76
N CYS A 478 10.15 -1.98 26.07
CA CYS A 478 10.23 -2.00 24.61
C CYS A 478 8.84 -1.76 24.02
N ILE A 479 8.77 -0.89 23.01
CA ILE A 479 7.58 -0.60 22.20
C ILE A 479 8.06 -0.39 20.75
N VAL A 480 7.60 -1.21 19.81
CA VAL A 480 7.99 -1.15 18.39
C VAL A 480 9.52 -1.07 18.20
N GLY A 481 10.25 -1.82 19.04
CA GLY A 481 11.73 -1.86 19.03
C GLY A 481 12.46 -0.67 19.68
N ASN A 482 11.75 0.30 20.26
CA ASN A 482 12.32 1.42 21.01
C ASN A 482 12.13 1.23 22.52
N CYS A 483 13.08 1.69 23.34
CA CYS A 483 12.96 1.67 24.80
C CYS A 483 12.31 2.96 25.30
N THR A 484 11.04 2.89 25.68
CA THR A 484 10.20 4.04 26.03
C THR A 484 9.80 4.04 27.50
N SER A 485 9.38 5.20 28.01
CA SER A 485 8.99 5.32 29.42
C SER A 485 7.57 4.79 29.64
N LYS A 486 7.31 4.07 30.74
CA LYS A 486 5.96 3.56 31.05
C LYS A 486 4.87 4.66 31.15
N ARG A 487 5.25 5.93 31.35
CA ARG A 487 4.30 7.05 31.48
C ARG A 487 3.70 7.50 30.14
N GLU A 488 4.36 7.21 29.02
CA GLU A 488 3.83 7.54 27.67
C GLU A 488 2.71 6.58 27.23
N PHE A 489 2.44 5.53 28.02
CA PHE A 489 1.41 4.54 27.76
C PHE A 489 0.35 4.61 28.85
N SER A 490 -0.60 5.54 28.74
CA SER A 490 -1.91 5.32 29.34
C SER A 490 -2.58 4.23 28.50
N LEU A 491 -2.90 3.10 29.12
CA LEU A 491 -3.78 2.09 28.53
C LEU A 491 -5.01 2.83 28.01
N ALA A 492 -5.21 2.84 26.69
CA ALA A 492 -6.52 3.14 26.14
C ALA A 492 -7.46 2.06 26.70
N GLU A 493 -8.36 2.47 27.60
CA GLU A 493 -9.48 1.64 28.05
C GLU A 493 -10.46 1.40 26.89
#